data_AF-A0AAU4IZG3-F1
#
_entry.id   AF-A0AAU4IZG3-F1
#
_cell.length_a   1.000
_cell.length_b   1.000
_cell.length_c   1.000
_cell.angle_alpha   90.00
_cell.angle_beta   90.00
_cell.angle_gamma   90.00
#
_symmetry.space_group_name_H-M   'P 1'
#
loop_
_entity.id
_entity.type
_entity.pdbx_description
1 polymer ?
#
loop_
_entity_poly.entity_id
_entity_poly.type
_entity_poly.pdbx_seq_one_letter_code
_entity_poly.pdbx_strand_id
1 'polypeptide(L)'
;MAADQDTGALAAYLRAQATEFLRALRRHRESGPGTSTAPGTGPGTNGTSGPGRPAAAEDDVDAARALRRAARRISGTLHTFQPLLDPDWAEGMRPELAWLSGTLALEHAHASRLERLLQALHRLSGSSALPAPRPLGRASGAATVPTGVPVVRQAPPDRGNLTVGAAKAGALLDRQLTLARTRAHSTALQALGSSRFHAVADKVALLASEVPLRLTGHPGRATAPETAPFDLRPLAAAAHGRLTDAVAALPLVAAGSPYNAQALVHGLSPDPAPHPQDAPWHQVRLLLRLHRYALEALAGGDAGSAGSAEDTVDVRLLAAGEALDRHRDASEAAAAAAQAARTPRIAPATAYALGVLHADQRHEVEAARYAFQHSWRKEPIRLP
;
A
#
# COMPACT_ATOMS: atom_id res chain seq x y z
N MET A 1 39.26 0.35 4.22
CA MET A 1 38.72 1.31 3.23
C MET A 1 37.31 0.94 2.78
N ALA A 2 37.07 -0.23 2.19
CA ALA A 2 35.72 -0.58 1.68
C ALA A 2 34.58 -0.51 2.71
N ALA A 3 34.74 -1.06 3.92
CA ALA A 3 33.62 -1.03 4.87
C ALA A 3 33.44 0.28 5.63
N ASP A 4 34.46 1.15 5.67
CA ASP A 4 34.31 2.52 6.17
C ASP A 4 33.54 3.37 5.14
N GLN A 5 33.68 3.03 3.85
CA GLN A 5 32.83 3.55 2.79
C GLN A 5 31.39 3.01 2.91
N ASP A 6 31.19 1.75 3.27
CA ASP A 6 29.86 1.15 3.44
C ASP A 6 29.07 1.76 4.63
N THR A 7 29.69 1.95 5.79
CA THR A 7 29.03 2.63 6.92
C THR A 7 28.76 4.11 6.63
N GLY A 8 29.70 4.78 5.94
CA GLY A 8 29.51 6.13 5.42
C GLY A 8 28.36 6.25 4.43
N ALA A 9 28.17 5.23 3.57
CA ALA A 9 27.06 5.13 2.63
C ALA A 9 25.71 4.98 3.32
N LEU A 10 25.61 4.10 4.33
CA LEU A 10 24.40 3.95 5.14
C LEU A 10 24.04 5.28 5.82
N ALA A 11 25.04 5.96 6.39
CA ALA A 11 24.83 7.25 7.02
C ALA A 11 24.41 8.34 6.01
N ALA A 12 24.99 8.36 4.81
CA ALA A 12 24.58 9.25 3.73
C ALA A 12 23.13 8.99 3.29
N TYR A 13 22.74 7.71 3.13
CA TYR A 13 21.37 7.33 2.77
C TYR A 13 20.36 7.76 3.86
N LEU A 14 20.65 7.51 5.14
CA LEU A 14 19.78 7.92 6.24
C LEU A 14 19.63 9.45 6.31
N ARG A 15 20.73 10.20 6.14
CA ARG A 15 20.70 11.67 6.09
C ARG A 15 19.86 12.17 4.91
N ALA A 16 20.03 11.60 3.72
CA ALA A 16 19.24 11.95 2.54
C ALA A 16 17.74 11.72 2.78
N GLN A 17 17.35 10.57 3.33
CA GLN A 17 15.94 10.29 3.65
C GLN A 17 15.39 11.22 4.74
N ALA A 18 16.21 11.58 5.73
CA ALA A 18 15.84 12.56 6.75
C ALA A 18 15.63 13.96 6.14
N THR A 19 16.51 14.39 5.23
CA THR A 19 16.34 15.66 4.51
C THR A 19 15.07 15.66 3.65
N GLU A 20 14.76 14.57 2.94
CA GLU A 20 13.51 14.44 2.18
C GLU A 20 12.28 14.51 3.09
N PHE A 21 12.34 13.89 4.27
CA PHE A 21 11.28 13.97 5.28
C PHE A 21 11.03 15.42 5.71
N LEU A 22 12.09 16.16 6.05
CA LEU A 22 11.99 17.56 6.47
C LEU A 22 11.52 18.48 5.33
N ARG A 23 11.95 18.21 4.09
CA ARG A 23 11.50 18.95 2.91
C ARG A 23 10.02 18.71 2.64
N ALA A 24 9.55 17.47 2.75
CA ALA A 24 8.14 17.13 2.62
C ALA A 24 7.29 17.78 3.73
N LEU A 25 7.81 17.78 4.97
CA LEU A 25 7.15 18.44 6.09
C LEU A 25 7.03 19.96 5.90
N ARG A 26 8.08 20.61 5.38
CA ARG A 26 8.05 22.03 5.06
C ARG A 26 6.97 22.34 4.01
N ARG A 27 6.95 21.59 2.91
CA ARG A 27 5.91 21.71 1.86
C ARG A 27 4.50 21.52 2.43
N HIS A 28 4.28 20.51 3.26
CA HIS A 28 2.99 20.29 3.90
C HIS A 28 2.56 21.46 4.81
N ARG A 29 3.50 22.13 5.49
CA ARG A 29 3.18 23.33 6.29
C ARG A 29 2.87 24.54 5.41
N GLU A 30 3.55 24.69 4.28
CA GLU A 30 3.33 25.76 3.31
C GLU A 30 2.00 25.59 2.56
N SER A 31 1.59 24.34 2.27
CA SER A 31 0.30 24.01 1.63
C SER A 31 -0.89 24.03 2.59
N GLY A 32 -0.65 23.98 3.91
CA GLY A 32 -1.69 24.05 4.93
C GLY A 32 -2.45 25.40 4.91
N PRO A 33 -3.70 25.45 5.39
CA PRO A 33 -4.58 26.62 5.24
C PRO A 33 -4.14 27.89 6.00
N GLY A 34 -2.93 27.91 6.59
CA GLY A 34 -2.47 28.92 7.54
C GLY A 34 -1.33 29.84 7.09
N THR A 35 -0.83 29.75 5.86
CA THR A 35 0.32 30.57 5.40
C THR A 35 -0.04 31.67 4.40
N SER A 36 -1.32 31.82 4.02
CA SER A 36 -1.76 32.97 3.21
C SER A 36 -2.02 34.25 4.00
N THR A 37 -1.69 34.29 5.30
CA THR A 37 -1.71 35.54 6.09
C THR A 37 -0.31 36.13 6.17
N ALA A 38 0.16 36.69 5.05
CA ALA A 38 1.15 37.77 5.10
C ALA A 38 0.40 39.09 5.34
N PRO A 39 0.75 39.89 6.37
CA PRO A 39 0.19 41.22 6.56
C PRO A 39 1.00 42.28 5.77
N GLY A 40 0.29 43.07 4.94
CA GLY A 40 0.77 44.31 4.31
C GLY A 40 1.42 44.16 2.92
N THR A 41 1.24 45.03 1.93
CA THR A 41 0.61 46.36 1.87
C THR A 41 0.40 46.74 0.40
N GLY A 42 -0.79 47.17 0.00
CA GLY A 42 -1.02 47.80 -1.31
C GLY A 42 -2.48 47.78 -1.76
N PRO A 43 -3.14 48.93 -2.00
CA PRO A 43 -4.45 48.96 -2.60
C PRO A 43 -4.31 48.91 -4.13
N GLY A 44 -5.03 48.00 -4.76
CA GLY A 44 -5.23 48.02 -6.21
C GLY A 44 -4.56 46.87 -6.95
N THR A 45 -5.34 45.85 -7.27
CA THR A 45 -5.74 45.55 -8.67
C THR A 45 -6.65 44.33 -8.64
N ASN A 46 -7.80 44.47 -9.29
CA ASN A 46 -8.74 43.38 -9.55
C ASN A 46 -8.02 42.27 -10.35
N GLY A 47 -7.60 41.22 -9.65
CA GLY A 47 -7.28 39.93 -10.25
C GLY A 47 -8.54 39.08 -10.23
N THR A 48 -9.16 38.93 -11.39
CA THR A 48 -10.22 37.96 -11.68
C THR A 48 -9.81 36.57 -11.20
N SER A 49 -10.48 36.08 -10.14
CA SER A 49 -10.37 34.71 -9.66
C SER A 49 -10.83 33.73 -10.76
N GLY A 50 -9.88 33.25 -11.56
CA GLY A 50 -10.09 32.14 -12.49
C GLY A 50 -10.28 30.81 -11.75
N PRO A 51 -10.87 29.79 -12.39
CA PRO A 51 -11.12 28.49 -11.78
C PRO A 51 -9.81 27.69 -11.70
N GLY A 52 -8.98 27.99 -10.71
CA GLY A 52 -7.65 27.39 -10.54
C GLY A 52 -7.34 27.13 -9.08
N ARG A 53 -7.93 26.08 -8.49
CA ARG A 53 -7.46 25.53 -7.21
C ARG A 53 -7.57 23.99 -7.07
N PRO A 54 -7.07 23.18 -8.03
CA PRO A 54 -6.69 21.79 -7.76
C PRO A 54 -5.21 21.66 -7.30
N ALA A 55 -4.31 22.53 -7.77
CA ALA A 55 -2.86 22.40 -7.56
C ALA A 55 -2.44 22.38 -6.07
N ALA A 56 -2.96 23.30 -5.25
CA ALA A 56 -2.59 23.37 -3.83
C ALA A 56 -3.01 22.13 -3.01
N ALA A 57 -4.10 21.45 -3.42
CA ALA A 57 -4.55 20.21 -2.77
C ALA A 57 -3.75 19.00 -3.27
N GLU A 58 -3.37 18.99 -4.54
CA GLU A 58 -2.47 17.97 -5.11
C GLU A 58 -1.07 18.04 -4.48
N ASP A 59 -0.53 19.25 -4.29
CA ASP A 59 0.75 19.51 -3.64
C ASP A 59 0.78 19.00 -2.19
N ASP A 60 -0.30 19.19 -1.44
CA ASP A 60 -0.43 18.69 -0.05
C ASP A 60 -0.47 17.15 0.00
N VAL A 61 -1.25 16.53 -0.90
CA VAL A 61 -1.33 15.07 -1.02
C VAL A 61 0.03 14.47 -1.39
N ASP A 62 0.78 15.13 -2.27
CA ASP A 62 2.11 14.71 -2.67
C ASP A 62 3.16 14.94 -1.59
N ALA A 63 3.05 16.03 -0.81
CA ALA A 63 3.86 16.24 0.38
C ALA A 63 3.61 15.15 1.44
N ALA A 64 2.35 14.83 1.75
CA ALA A 64 2.00 13.74 2.66
C ALA A 64 2.50 12.38 2.14
N ARG A 65 2.42 12.14 0.82
CA ARG A 65 2.96 10.93 0.18
C ARG A 65 4.47 10.84 0.30
N ALA A 66 5.20 11.94 0.07
CA ALA A 66 6.63 12.02 0.23
C ALA A 66 7.06 11.78 1.68
N LEU A 67 6.34 12.39 2.64
CA LEU A 67 6.57 12.22 4.08
C LEU A 67 6.42 10.74 4.50
N ARG A 68 5.35 10.07 4.06
CA ARG A 68 5.14 8.63 4.30
C ARG A 68 6.23 7.77 3.69
N ARG A 69 6.68 8.10 2.47
CA ARG A 69 7.73 7.35 1.76
C ARG A 69 9.06 7.44 2.50
N ALA A 70 9.47 8.64 2.91
CA ALA A 70 10.69 8.86 3.69
C ALA A 70 10.63 8.15 5.05
N ALA A 71 9.53 8.29 5.81
CA ALA A 71 9.36 7.63 7.10
C ALA A 71 9.46 6.10 7.02
N ARG A 72 8.87 5.48 5.97
CA ARG A 72 8.95 4.03 5.74
C ARG A 72 10.35 3.56 5.36
N ARG A 73 11.08 4.35 4.57
CA ARG A 73 12.48 4.08 4.21
C ARG A 73 13.37 4.11 5.43
N ILE A 74 13.30 5.19 6.21
CA ILE A 74 14.03 5.30 7.49
C ILE A 74 13.70 4.09 8.37
N SER A 75 12.42 3.83 8.66
CA SER A 75 11.99 2.69 9.51
C SER A 75 12.48 1.33 8.98
N GLY A 76 12.48 1.12 7.67
CA GLY A 76 12.96 -0.12 7.04
C GLY A 76 14.49 -0.29 7.09
N THR A 77 15.23 0.80 6.92
CA THR A 77 16.69 0.84 7.09
C THR A 77 17.05 0.57 8.55
N LEU A 78 16.35 1.20 9.51
CA LEU A 78 16.52 0.94 10.95
C LEU A 78 16.26 -0.53 11.30
N HIS A 79 15.30 -1.19 10.65
CA HIS A 79 15.01 -2.60 10.88
C HIS A 79 16.08 -3.53 10.31
N THR A 80 16.56 -3.26 9.08
CA THR A 80 17.51 -4.14 8.38
C THR A 80 18.92 -4.00 8.96
N PHE A 81 19.35 -2.78 9.25
CA PHE A 81 20.69 -2.45 9.72
C PHE A 81 20.74 -2.15 11.22
N GLN A 82 19.75 -2.62 12.00
CA GLN A 82 19.70 -2.49 13.47
C GLN A 82 21.02 -2.86 14.17
N PRO A 83 21.79 -3.90 13.75
CA PRO A 83 23.05 -4.24 14.39
C PRO A 83 24.12 -3.13 14.33
N LEU A 84 24.05 -2.21 13.36
CA LEU A 84 25.03 -1.15 13.13
C LEU A 84 24.66 0.18 13.80
N LEU A 85 23.44 0.28 14.32
CA LEU A 85 22.87 1.49 14.90
C LEU A 85 22.72 1.34 16.41
N ASP A 86 22.63 2.45 17.13
CA ASP A 86 22.27 2.47 18.55
C ASP A 86 20.90 1.75 18.76
N PRO A 87 20.85 0.67 19.57
CA PRO A 87 19.66 -0.16 19.74
C PRO A 87 18.54 0.61 20.43
N ASP A 88 18.85 1.41 21.44
CA ASP A 88 17.84 2.12 22.24
C ASP A 88 17.16 3.18 21.38
N TRP A 89 17.97 3.90 20.58
CA TRP A 89 17.46 4.85 19.62
C TRP A 89 16.64 4.18 18.51
N ALA A 90 17.12 3.08 17.91
CA ALA A 90 16.41 2.39 16.84
C ALA A 90 15.08 1.76 17.31
N GLU A 91 15.06 1.16 18.50
CA GLU A 91 13.87 0.57 19.11
C GLU A 91 12.84 1.61 19.51
N GLY A 92 13.29 2.77 20.01
CA GLY A 92 12.41 3.91 20.29
C GLY A 92 11.85 4.59 19.04
N MET A 93 12.62 4.67 17.94
CA MET A 93 12.23 5.42 16.74
C MET A 93 11.30 4.63 15.79
N ARG A 94 11.49 3.31 15.69
CA ARG A 94 10.69 2.44 14.81
C ARG A 94 9.17 2.48 15.04
N PRO A 95 8.63 2.33 16.27
CA PRO A 95 7.19 2.37 16.52
C PRO A 95 6.60 3.76 16.22
N GLU A 96 7.37 4.83 16.45
CA GLU A 96 6.96 6.20 16.17
C GLU A 96 6.84 6.48 14.66
N LEU A 97 7.82 6.04 13.86
CA LEU A 97 7.75 6.13 12.39
C LEU A 97 6.64 5.24 11.82
N ALA A 98 6.39 4.07 12.42
CA ALA A 98 5.29 3.19 12.04
C ALA A 98 3.93 3.85 12.33
N TRP A 99 3.76 4.44 13.52
CA TRP A 99 2.58 5.22 13.89
C TRP A 99 2.33 6.37 12.91
N LEU A 100 3.34 7.22 12.66
CA LEU A 100 3.21 8.37 11.78
C LEU A 100 2.84 7.95 10.34
N SER A 101 3.57 7.00 9.77
CA SER A 101 3.34 6.55 8.40
C SER A 101 2.03 5.78 8.24
N GLY A 102 1.53 5.15 9.31
CA GLY A 102 0.21 4.51 9.38
C GLY A 102 -0.91 5.53 9.41
N THR A 103 -0.88 6.48 10.35
CA THR A 103 -1.91 7.53 10.50
C THR A 103 -2.07 8.33 9.21
N LEU A 104 -0.96 8.77 8.60
CA LEU A 104 -1.00 9.51 7.34
C LEU A 104 -1.52 8.69 6.16
N ALA A 105 -1.42 7.35 6.20
CA ALA A 105 -1.83 6.50 5.08
C ALA A 105 -3.33 6.23 5.05
N LEU A 106 -4.03 6.37 6.19
CA LEU A 106 -5.44 6.00 6.33
C LEU A 106 -6.35 6.80 5.40
N GLU A 107 -6.17 8.12 5.30
CA GLU A 107 -6.99 8.96 4.43
C GLU A 107 -6.95 8.48 2.97
N HIS A 108 -5.73 8.33 2.44
CA HIS A 108 -5.53 7.87 1.07
C HIS A 108 -6.04 6.44 0.87
N ALA A 109 -5.87 5.55 1.86
CA ALA A 109 -6.37 4.19 1.80
C ALA A 109 -7.91 4.12 1.75
N HIS A 110 -8.62 5.01 2.45
CA HIS A 110 -10.08 5.09 2.35
C HIS A 110 -10.52 5.62 0.98
N ALA A 111 -9.82 6.63 0.44
CA ALA A 111 -10.11 7.17 -0.88
C ALA A 111 -9.91 6.14 -2.00
N SER A 112 -8.75 5.46 -2.04
CA SER A 112 -8.45 4.45 -3.06
C SER A 112 -9.38 3.23 -2.95
N ARG A 113 -9.75 2.83 -1.73
CA ARG A 113 -10.70 1.74 -1.51
C ARG A 113 -12.10 2.08 -2.00
N LEU A 114 -12.55 3.33 -1.79
CA LEU A 114 -13.84 3.78 -2.30
C LEU A 114 -13.86 3.76 -3.83
N GLU A 115 -12.85 4.35 -4.46
CA GLU A 115 -12.72 4.37 -5.92
C GLU A 115 -12.74 2.95 -6.51
N ARG A 116 -11.94 2.04 -5.94
CA ARG A 116 -11.88 0.64 -6.35
C ARG A 116 -13.24 -0.05 -6.27
N LEU A 117 -13.95 0.10 -5.15
CA LEU A 117 -15.25 -0.55 -4.94
C LEU A 117 -16.33 0.01 -5.87
N LEU A 118 -16.33 1.32 -6.10
CA LEU A 118 -17.25 1.93 -7.06
C LEU A 118 -16.95 1.45 -8.48
N GLN A 119 -15.69 1.43 -8.92
CA GLN A 119 -15.30 0.91 -10.23
C GLN A 119 -15.73 -0.56 -10.40
N ALA A 120 -15.52 -1.39 -9.38
CA ALA A 120 -15.95 -2.78 -9.39
C ALA A 120 -17.49 -2.91 -9.49
N LEU A 121 -18.25 -2.09 -8.75
CA LEU A 121 -19.72 -2.07 -8.86
C LEU A 121 -20.20 -1.65 -10.25
N HIS A 122 -19.56 -0.66 -10.88
CA HIS A 122 -19.87 -0.26 -12.26
C HIS A 122 -19.58 -1.39 -13.25
N ARG A 123 -18.42 -2.06 -13.10
CA ARG A 123 -18.03 -3.23 -13.91
C ARG A 123 -19.06 -4.36 -13.78
N LEU A 124 -19.45 -4.70 -12.55
CA LEU A 124 -20.41 -5.78 -12.28
C LEU A 124 -21.84 -5.43 -12.74
N SER A 125 -22.24 -4.15 -12.65
CA SER A 125 -23.54 -3.68 -13.11
C SER A 125 -23.63 -3.65 -14.65
N GLY A 126 -22.55 -3.24 -15.32
CA GLY A 126 -22.44 -3.26 -16.78
C GLY A 126 -22.24 -4.66 -17.36
N SER A 127 -21.61 -5.57 -16.61
CA SER A 127 -21.33 -6.96 -17.01
C SER A 127 -22.43 -7.96 -16.65
N SER A 128 -23.66 -7.51 -16.33
CA SER A 128 -24.84 -8.39 -16.18
C SER A 128 -25.35 -8.95 -17.53
N ALA A 129 -24.42 -9.33 -18.39
CA ALA A 129 -24.56 -10.34 -19.42
C ALA A 129 -23.58 -11.47 -19.07
N LEU A 130 -23.93 -12.29 -18.07
CA LEU A 130 -23.24 -13.56 -17.83
C LEU A 130 -23.27 -14.38 -19.14
N PRO A 131 -22.17 -15.06 -19.53
CA PRO A 131 -22.24 -16.02 -20.61
C PRO A 131 -23.18 -17.15 -20.17
N ALA A 132 -24.21 -17.42 -20.96
CA ALA A 132 -25.06 -18.59 -20.76
C ALA A 132 -24.16 -19.85 -20.69
N PRO A 133 -24.38 -20.78 -19.75
CA PRO A 133 -23.66 -22.04 -19.76
C PRO A 133 -23.94 -22.73 -21.10
N ARG A 134 -22.88 -22.95 -21.89
CA ARG A 134 -22.95 -23.73 -23.12
C ARG A 134 -23.49 -25.12 -22.74
N PRO A 135 -24.67 -25.54 -23.23
CA PRO A 135 -25.07 -26.92 -23.05
C PRO A 135 -24.10 -27.79 -23.86
N LEU A 136 -23.33 -28.60 -23.13
CA LEU A 136 -22.61 -29.73 -23.71
C LEU A 136 -23.60 -30.57 -24.50
N GLY A 137 -23.28 -30.77 -25.78
CA GLY A 137 -24.18 -31.30 -26.77
C GLY A 137 -24.83 -32.62 -26.38
N ARG A 138 -26.11 -32.74 -26.72
CA ARG A 138 -26.71 -34.01 -27.08
C ARG A 138 -27.54 -33.78 -28.34
N ALA A 139 -27.26 -34.60 -29.35
CA ALA A 139 -27.86 -34.54 -30.66
C ALA A 139 -29.36 -34.87 -30.66
N SER A 140 -30.03 -34.32 -31.69
CA SER A 140 -31.24 -34.80 -32.37
C SER A 140 -32.46 -33.90 -32.25
N GLY A 141 -33.04 -33.57 -33.41
CA GLY A 141 -34.39 -33.03 -33.55
C GLY A 141 -34.46 -31.72 -34.33
N ALA A 142 -34.57 -31.82 -35.66
CA ALA A 142 -34.98 -30.73 -36.53
C ALA A 142 -36.39 -30.23 -36.18
N ALA A 143 -36.57 -28.91 -36.05
CA ALA A 143 -37.88 -28.26 -36.22
C ALA A 143 -37.72 -26.75 -36.48
N THR A 144 -37.95 -26.40 -37.75
CA THR A 144 -38.75 -25.27 -38.25
C THR A 144 -38.69 -23.90 -37.55
N VAL A 145 -38.12 -22.93 -38.26
CA VAL A 145 -38.19 -21.48 -37.98
C VAL A 145 -39.59 -20.95 -38.28
N PRO A 146 -40.14 -20.05 -37.44
CA PRO A 146 -40.97 -18.97 -37.97
C PRO A 146 -40.34 -17.60 -37.65
N THR A 147 -40.31 -16.79 -38.69
CA THR A 147 -40.00 -15.36 -38.71
C THR A 147 -41.00 -14.57 -37.84
N GLY A 148 -40.49 -13.78 -36.89
CA GLY A 148 -41.31 -12.87 -36.08
C GLY A 148 -40.50 -11.69 -35.54
N VAL A 149 -40.86 -10.49 -36.00
CA VAL A 149 -40.76 -9.11 -35.45
C VAL A 149 -39.73 -8.85 -34.31
N PRO A 150 -38.94 -7.76 -34.36
CA PRO A 150 -38.03 -7.39 -33.27
C PRO A 150 -38.85 -6.96 -32.03
N VAL A 151 -39.11 -7.91 -31.14
CA VAL A 151 -39.58 -7.61 -29.79
C VAL A 151 -38.42 -6.92 -29.07
N VAL A 152 -38.59 -5.64 -28.75
CA VAL A 152 -37.81 -4.95 -27.74
C VAL A 152 -37.96 -5.76 -26.45
N ARG A 153 -36.95 -6.59 -26.16
CA ARG A 153 -36.88 -7.36 -24.92
C ARG A 153 -36.80 -6.36 -23.76
N GLN A 154 -37.95 -6.04 -23.18
CA GLN A 154 -38.01 -5.38 -21.88
C GLN A 154 -37.16 -6.21 -20.91
N ALA A 155 -36.22 -5.56 -20.23
CA ALA A 155 -35.38 -6.22 -19.26
C ALA A 155 -36.29 -6.83 -18.15
N PRO A 156 -36.04 -8.07 -17.72
CA PRO A 156 -36.82 -8.69 -16.65
C PRO A 156 -36.76 -7.82 -15.37
N PRO A 157 -37.85 -7.74 -14.58
CA PRO A 157 -37.94 -6.87 -13.40
C PRO A 157 -36.82 -7.13 -12.37
N ASP A 158 -36.30 -8.35 -12.31
CA ASP A 158 -35.17 -8.73 -11.46
C ASP A 158 -33.88 -7.97 -11.81
N ARG A 159 -33.65 -7.64 -13.09
CA ARG A 159 -32.49 -6.80 -13.46
C ARG A 159 -32.63 -5.38 -12.92
N GLY A 160 -33.83 -4.80 -12.94
CA GLY A 160 -34.09 -3.49 -12.36
C GLY A 160 -33.86 -3.47 -10.84
N ASN A 161 -34.26 -4.53 -10.14
CA ASN A 161 -34.02 -4.64 -8.70
C ASN A 161 -32.53 -4.81 -8.36
N LEU A 162 -31.77 -5.54 -9.18
CA LEU A 162 -30.32 -5.74 -9.00
C LEU A 162 -29.52 -4.45 -9.28
N THR A 163 -29.90 -3.68 -10.31
CA THR A 163 -29.26 -2.37 -10.58
C THR A 163 -29.56 -1.34 -9.50
N VAL A 164 -30.80 -1.32 -8.99
CA VAL A 164 -31.17 -0.51 -7.81
C VAL A 164 -30.42 -0.98 -6.56
N GLY A 165 -30.22 -2.29 -6.39
CA GLY A 165 -29.40 -2.88 -5.33
C GLY A 165 -27.95 -2.40 -5.37
N ALA A 166 -27.33 -2.43 -6.56
CA ALA A 166 -25.96 -1.95 -6.79
C ALA A 166 -25.81 -0.44 -6.56
N ALA A 167 -26.76 0.37 -7.04
CA ALA A 167 -26.77 1.82 -6.81
C ALA A 167 -26.86 2.15 -5.31
N LYS A 168 -27.73 1.46 -4.57
CA LYS A 168 -27.84 1.62 -3.10
C LYS A 168 -26.59 1.13 -2.38
N ALA A 169 -25.95 0.05 -2.84
CA ALA A 169 -24.68 -0.42 -2.29
C ALA A 169 -23.56 0.60 -2.50
N GLY A 170 -23.48 1.20 -3.69
CA GLY A 170 -22.54 2.26 -4.02
C GLY A 170 -22.73 3.49 -3.11
N ALA A 171 -23.97 3.97 -2.96
CA ALA A 171 -24.27 5.11 -2.09
C ALA A 171 -23.96 4.82 -0.60
N LEU A 172 -24.17 3.59 -0.14
CA LEU A 172 -23.85 3.18 1.22
C LEU A 172 -22.32 3.16 1.45
N LEU A 173 -21.56 2.59 0.52
CA LEU A 173 -20.10 2.55 0.59
C LEU A 173 -19.49 3.95 0.50
N ASP A 174 -20.00 4.79 -0.41
CA ASP A 174 -19.60 6.18 -0.55
C ASP A 174 -19.78 6.95 0.76
N ARG A 175 -20.97 6.88 1.37
CA ARG A 175 -21.21 7.50 2.66
C ARG A 175 -20.26 6.98 3.76
N GLN A 176 -20.09 5.66 3.88
CA GLN A 176 -19.28 5.08 4.95
C GLN A 176 -17.79 5.40 4.80
N LEU A 177 -17.23 5.24 3.59
CA LEU A 177 -15.81 5.48 3.35
C LEU A 177 -15.46 6.97 3.30
N THR A 178 -16.38 7.83 2.85
CA THR A 178 -16.20 9.28 2.93
C THR A 178 -16.18 9.74 4.39
N LEU A 179 -17.09 9.25 5.24
CA LEU A 179 -17.06 9.55 6.67
C LEU A 179 -15.77 9.04 7.35
N ALA A 180 -15.32 7.83 7.00
CA ALA A 180 -14.07 7.28 7.51
C ALA A 180 -12.86 8.11 7.05
N ARG A 181 -12.86 8.57 5.79
CA ARG A 181 -11.84 9.45 5.24
C ARG A 181 -11.79 10.80 5.98
N THR A 182 -12.93 11.46 6.19
CA THR A 182 -12.97 12.74 6.92
C THR A 182 -12.44 12.58 8.35
N ARG A 183 -12.82 11.50 9.05
CA ARG A 183 -12.29 11.19 10.38
C ARG A 183 -10.77 10.97 10.35
N ALA A 184 -10.28 10.16 9.41
CA ALA A 184 -8.85 9.91 9.23
C ALA A 184 -8.07 11.19 8.92
N HIS A 185 -8.63 12.09 8.11
CA HIS A 185 -8.06 13.39 7.80
C HIS A 185 -7.92 14.25 9.06
N SER A 186 -8.99 14.41 9.85
CA SER A 186 -8.92 15.14 11.12
C SER A 186 -7.93 14.53 12.11
N THR A 187 -7.87 13.19 12.21
CA THR A 187 -6.88 12.50 13.06
C THR A 187 -5.45 12.73 12.56
N ALA A 188 -5.21 12.77 11.25
CA ALA A 188 -3.90 13.06 10.69
C ALA A 188 -3.46 14.50 11.02
N LEU A 189 -4.33 15.49 10.87
CA LEU A 189 -4.04 16.87 11.24
C LEU A 189 -3.75 17.02 12.75
N GLN A 190 -4.54 16.36 13.60
CA GLN A 190 -4.30 16.34 15.05
C GLN A 190 -2.96 15.68 15.40
N ALA A 191 -2.61 14.57 14.74
CA ALA A 191 -1.35 13.89 14.92
C ALA A 191 -0.16 14.79 14.53
N LEU A 192 -0.25 15.51 13.41
CA LEU A 192 0.79 16.43 12.95
C LEU A 192 0.96 17.66 13.87
N GLY A 193 -0.08 18.07 14.59
CA GLY A 193 -0.01 19.13 15.60
C GLY A 193 0.38 18.64 17.01
N SER A 194 0.61 17.33 17.20
CA SER A 194 0.87 16.77 18.53
C SER A 194 2.34 16.89 18.95
N SER A 195 2.57 17.00 20.27
CA SER A 195 3.94 16.95 20.84
C SER A 195 4.68 15.67 20.47
N ARG A 196 3.96 14.54 20.36
CA ARG A 196 4.49 13.26 19.88
C ARG A 196 5.11 13.39 18.50
N PHE A 197 4.42 14.04 17.56
CA PHE A 197 4.96 14.27 16.21
C PHE A 197 6.17 15.19 16.23
N HIS A 198 6.14 16.27 17.01
CA HIS A 198 7.28 17.19 17.12
C HIS A 198 8.53 16.48 17.64
N ALA A 199 8.41 15.63 18.67
CA ALA A 199 9.52 14.82 19.17
C ALA A 199 10.13 13.88 18.10
N VAL A 200 9.28 13.33 17.22
CA VAL A 200 9.74 12.51 16.08
C VAL A 200 10.45 13.38 15.05
N ALA A 201 9.88 14.54 14.69
CA ALA A 201 10.47 15.46 13.74
C ALA A 201 11.83 15.98 14.20
N ASP A 202 11.99 16.26 15.50
CA ASP A 202 13.26 16.70 16.09
C ASP A 202 14.31 15.58 16.04
N LYS A 203 13.93 14.33 16.35
CA LYS A 203 14.82 13.17 16.17
C LYS A 203 15.23 12.95 14.71
N VAL A 204 14.33 13.17 13.75
CA VAL A 204 14.66 13.10 12.32
C VAL A 204 15.56 14.28 11.90
N ALA A 205 15.38 15.47 12.50
CA ALA A 205 16.26 16.60 12.26
C ALA A 205 17.68 16.33 12.74
N LEU A 206 17.84 15.74 13.93
CA LEU A 206 19.14 15.26 14.42
C LEU A 206 19.73 14.18 13.51
N LEU A 207 18.91 13.24 13.03
CA LEU A 207 19.34 12.21 12.08
C LEU A 207 19.89 12.78 10.76
N ALA A 208 19.41 13.97 10.34
CA ALA A 208 19.89 14.63 9.12
C ALA A 208 21.32 15.17 9.26
N SER A 209 21.77 15.48 10.48
CA SER A 209 23.15 15.91 10.77
C SER A 209 24.03 14.75 11.22
N GLU A 210 23.55 13.96 12.18
CA GLU A 210 24.32 12.94 12.89
C GLU A 210 23.58 11.61 12.89
N VAL A 211 24.23 10.57 12.39
CA VAL A 211 23.70 9.20 12.41
C VAL A 211 24.30 8.48 13.61
N PRO A 212 23.49 7.95 14.54
CA PRO A 212 23.98 7.21 15.70
C PRO A 212 24.43 5.81 15.29
N LEU A 213 25.54 5.77 14.56
CA LEU A 213 26.27 4.54 14.28
C LEU A 213 26.87 4.04 15.60
N ARG A 214 26.86 2.73 15.80
CA ARG A 214 27.64 2.12 16.88
C ARG A 214 29.12 2.34 16.58
N LEU A 215 29.67 3.45 17.07
CA LEU A 215 31.10 3.60 17.19
C LEU A 215 31.53 2.57 18.24
N THR A 216 32.21 1.50 17.82
CA THR A 216 32.94 0.63 18.75
C THR A 216 34.10 1.43 19.33
N GLY A 217 33.79 2.24 20.33
CA GLY A 217 34.72 3.21 20.90
C GLY A 217 34.03 4.01 22.00
N HIS A 218 33.71 3.36 23.11
CA HIS A 218 33.55 4.08 24.36
C HIS A 218 34.90 4.78 24.65
N PRO A 219 34.96 6.10 24.89
CA PRO A 219 36.22 6.82 25.15
C PRO A 219 36.86 6.50 26.52
N GLY A 220 36.65 5.29 27.05
CA GLY A 220 37.09 4.90 28.39
C GLY A 220 37.51 3.44 28.55
N ARG A 221 37.57 2.63 27.49
CA ARG A 221 38.07 1.25 27.59
C ARG A 221 39.06 0.94 26.48
N ALA A 222 40.31 1.31 26.73
CA ALA A 222 41.46 0.77 26.03
C ALA A 222 41.46 -0.77 26.13
N THR A 223 41.88 -1.43 25.06
CA THR A 223 42.08 -2.88 24.86
C THR A 223 40.91 -3.67 24.24
N ALA A 224 40.70 -3.49 22.93
CA ALA A 224 40.36 -4.58 21.99
C ALA A 224 40.74 -4.13 20.56
N PRO A 225 41.22 -5.04 19.68
CA PRO A 225 41.90 -4.67 18.45
C PRO A 225 40.93 -4.13 17.39
N GLU A 226 41.46 -3.19 16.61
CA GLU A 226 41.07 -2.75 15.26
C GLU A 226 39.66 -3.05 14.78
N THR A 227 38.92 -1.96 14.57
CA THR A 227 37.63 -1.79 13.89
C THR A 227 37.45 -2.82 12.76
N ALA A 228 36.70 -3.88 13.05
CA ALA A 228 36.31 -4.83 12.02
C ALA A 228 35.44 -4.10 10.98
N PRO A 229 35.78 -4.17 9.69
CA PRO A 229 34.98 -3.57 8.63
C PRO A 229 33.54 -4.14 8.64
N PHE A 230 32.53 -3.32 8.92
CA PHE A 230 31.12 -3.74 8.84
C PHE A 230 30.61 -3.69 7.40
N ASP A 231 30.59 -4.84 6.75
CA ASP A 231 29.96 -5.01 5.44
C ASP A 231 28.42 -4.97 5.57
N LEU A 232 27.75 -4.17 4.74
CA LEU A 232 26.29 -4.08 4.68
C LEU A 232 25.65 -5.27 3.93
N ARG A 233 26.41 -5.91 3.03
CA ARG A 233 25.92 -6.97 2.13
C ARG A 233 25.39 -8.20 2.89
N PRO A 234 26.01 -8.69 3.98
CA PRO A 234 25.45 -9.78 4.78
C PRO A 234 24.09 -9.46 5.39
N LEU A 235 23.87 -8.20 5.82
CA LEU A 235 22.60 -7.78 6.41
C LEU A 235 21.49 -7.69 5.35
N ALA A 236 21.83 -7.19 4.15
CA ALA A 236 20.92 -7.20 3.02
C ALA A 236 20.62 -8.63 2.53
N ALA A 237 21.61 -9.51 2.51
CA ALA A 237 21.44 -10.93 2.19
C ALA A 237 20.56 -11.65 3.22
N ALA A 238 20.69 -11.33 4.51
CA ALA A 238 19.80 -11.85 5.54
C ALA A 238 18.34 -11.38 5.35
N ALA A 239 18.13 -10.14 4.90
CA ALA A 239 16.79 -9.66 4.56
C ALA A 239 16.21 -10.39 3.32
N HIS A 240 17.05 -10.68 2.33
CA HIS A 240 16.68 -11.52 1.19
C HIS A 240 16.32 -12.94 1.63
N GLY A 241 17.13 -13.58 2.49
CA GLY A 241 16.87 -14.92 3.03
C GLY A 241 15.52 -15.00 3.76
N ARG A 242 15.23 -14.03 4.65
CA ARG A 242 13.92 -13.95 5.32
C ARG A 242 12.76 -13.84 4.33
N LEU A 243 12.95 -13.10 3.23
CA LEU A 243 11.94 -12.98 2.17
C LEU A 243 11.77 -14.32 1.43
N THR A 244 12.85 -14.98 1.02
CA THR A 244 12.77 -16.27 0.31
C THR A 244 12.16 -17.36 1.18
N ASP A 245 12.49 -17.39 2.47
CA ASP A 245 11.94 -18.35 3.43
C ASP A 245 10.44 -18.13 3.64
N ALA A 246 10.03 -16.87 3.80
CA ALA A 246 8.61 -16.53 3.92
C ALA A 246 7.82 -16.85 2.65
N VAL A 247 8.40 -16.64 1.46
CA VAL A 247 7.79 -17.02 0.19
C VAL A 247 7.70 -18.54 0.04
N ALA A 248 8.73 -19.28 0.47
CA ALA A 248 8.71 -20.74 0.47
C ALA A 248 7.65 -21.32 1.42
N ALA A 249 7.35 -20.63 2.52
CA ALA A 249 6.30 -20.99 3.46
C ALA A 249 4.87 -20.60 3.00
N LEU A 250 4.71 -19.89 1.87
CA LEU A 250 3.37 -19.51 1.39
C LEU A 250 2.57 -20.74 0.94
N PRO A 251 1.25 -20.78 1.21
CA PRO A 251 0.35 -21.85 0.76
C PRO A 251 0.06 -21.73 -0.74
N LEU A 252 1.08 -21.90 -1.59
CA LEU A 252 1.01 -21.76 -3.05
C LEU A 252 0.16 -22.86 -3.72
N VAL A 253 -0.10 -23.97 -3.02
CA VAL A 253 -0.82 -25.14 -3.54
C VAL A 253 -2.35 -25.00 -3.40
N ALA A 254 -2.84 -24.08 -2.56
CA ALA A 254 -4.27 -23.82 -2.42
C ALA A 254 -4.85 -22.88 -3.50
N ALA A 255 -4.00 -22.25 -4.31
CA ALA A 255 -4.40 -21.35 -5.40
C ALA A 255 -5.15 -22.06 -6.56
N GLY A 256 -5.26 -23.40 -6.52
CA GLY A 256 -6.08 -24.20 -7.43
C GLY A 256 -7.48 -24.55 -6.90
N SER A 257 -7.81 -24.21 -5.65
CA SER A 257 -9.15 -24.42 -5.10
C SER A 257 -9.98 -23.14 -5.19
N PRO A 258 -11.27 -23.23 -5.59
CA PRO A 258 -12.13 -22.05 -5.65
C PRO A 258 -12.22 -21.40 -4.26
N TYR A 259 -12.26 -20.07 -4.25
CA TYR A 259 -12.29 -19.22 -3.04
C TYR A 259 -13.31 -19.68 -1.97
N ASN A 260 -14.42 -20.31 -2.38
CA ASN A 260 -15.46 -20.83 -1.49
C ASN A 260 -15.16 -22.20 -0.85
N ALA A 261 -14.12 -22.94 -1.29
CA ALA A 261 -13.86 -24.29 -0.81
C ALA A 261 -13.59 -24.32 0.71
N GLN A 262 -12.89 -23.33 1.25
CA GLN A 262 -12.60 -23.27 2.68
C GLN A 262 -13.75 -22.70 3.52
N ALA A 263 -14.54 -21.77 2.96
CA ALA A 263 -15.77 -21.29 3.59
C ALA A 263 -16.83 -22.40 3.73
N LEU A 264 -16.85 -23.35 2.78
CA LEU A 264 -17.67 -24.56 2.85
C LEU A 264 -17.18 -25.57 3.90
N VAL A 265 -15.86 -25.60 4.18
CA VAL A 265 -15.25 -26.53 5.16
C VAL A 265 -15.31 -25.97 6.60
N HIS A 266 -15.19 -24.65 6.79
CA HIS A 266 -15.07 -24.03 8.12
C HIS A 266 -16.40 -23.48 8.67
N GLY A 267 -17.49 -23.58 7.90
CA GLY A 267 -18.78 -23.01 8.27
C GLY A 267 -18.76 -21.47 8.32
N LEU A 268 -19.93 -20.85 8.26
CA LEU A 268 -20.10 -19.40 8.44
C LEU A 268 -19.92 -19.03 9.92
N SER A 269 -18.73 -19.27 10.48
CA SER A 269 -18.38 -18.89 11.84
C SER A 269 -18.23 -17.36 11.92
N PRO A 270 -18.76 -16.70 12.97
CA PRO A 270 -18.68 -15.24 13.15
C PRO A 270 -17.27 -14.75 13.55
N ASP A 271 -16.25 -15.62 13.52
CA ASP A 271 -14.90 -15.34 13.97
C ASP A 271 -14.23 -14.19 13.17
N PRO A 272 -13.54 -13.23 13.80
CA PRO A 272 -13.05 -12.01 13.16
C PRO A 272 -11.81 -12.23 12.28
N ALA A 273 -11.34 -13.46 12.11
CA ALA A 273 -10.31 -13.83 11.14
C ALA A 273 -10.94 -14.57 9.94
N PRO A 274 -11.74 -13.91 9.08
CA PRO A 274 -12.47 -14.58 8.00
C PRO A 274 -11.53 -15.25 6.97
N HIS A 275 -10.26 -14.81 6.89
CA HIS A 275 -9.29 -15.28 5.91
C HIS A 275 -7.88 -15.42 6.53
N PRO A 276 -7.58 -16.51 7.27
CA PRO A 276 -6.25 -16.72 7.89
C PRO A 276 -5.11 -16.78 6.87
N GLN A 277 -5.43 -17.04 5.61
CA GLN A 277 -4.47 -17.07 4.52
C GLN A 277 -3.88 -15.70 4.18
N ASP A 278 -4.56 -14.58 4.46
CA ASP A 278 -4.09 -13.26 3.98
C ASP A 278 -2.89 -12.73 4.79
N ALA A 279 -2.76 -13.15 6.05
CA ALA A 279 -1.68 -12.73 6.96
C ALA A 279 -0.26 -13.04 6.43
N PRO A 280 0.08 -14.28 6.00
CA PRO A 280 1.40 -14.57 5.45
C PRO A 280 1.70 -13.79 4.16
N TRP A 281 0.70 -13.50 3.31
CA TRP A 281 0.90 -12.65 2.13
C TRP A 281 1.22 -11.19 2.50
N HIS A 282 0.56 -10.65 3.53
CA HIS A 282 0.90 -9.31 4.05
C HIS A 282 2.30 -9.27 4.67
N GLN A 283 2.73 -10.35 5.32
CA GLN A 283 4.10 -10.48 5.84
C GLN A 283 5.14 -10.50 4.71
N VAL A 284 4.91 -11.27 3.65
CA VAL A 284 5.78 -11.28 2.46
C VAL A 284 5.86 -9.90 1.81
N ARG A 285 4.75 -9.16 1.75
CA ARG A 285 4.73 -7.76 1.27
C ARG A 285 5.64 -6.86 2.09
N LEU A 286 5.60 -6.99 3.42
CA LEU A 286 6.47 -6.22 4.32
C LEU A 286 7.94 -6.59 4.08
N LEU A 287 8.27 -7.88 4.02
CA LEU A 287 9.63 -8.37 3.80
C LEU A 287 10.19 -7.95 2.44
N LEU A 288 9.39 -7.99 1.39
CA LEU A 288 9.77 -7.51 0.05
C LEU A 288 10.13 -6.03 0.08
N ARG A 289 9.33 -5.23 0.79
CA ARG A 289 9.59 -3.79 0.95
C ARG A 289 10.87 -3.53 1.74
N LEU A 290 11.13 -4.30 2.80
CA LEU A 290 12.37 -4.22 3.57
C LEU A 290 13.59 -4.59 2.72
N HIS A 291 13.50 -5.65 1.92
CA HIS A 291 14.55 -6.03 0.98
C HIS A 291 14.83 -4.92 -0.05
N ARG A 292 13.79 -4.29 -0.61
CA ARG A 292 13.96 -3.16 -1.52
C ARG A 292 14.68 -1.98 -0.85
N TYR A 293 14.31 -1.63 0.38
CA TYR A 293 14.99 -0.55 1.11
C TYR A 293 16.43 -0.90 1.48
N ALA A 294 16.74 -2.18 1.71
CA ALA A 294 18.11 -2.64 1.90
C ALA A 294 18.95 -2.47 0.61
N LEU A 295 18.38 -2.80 -0.56
CA LEU A 295 19.03 -2.58 -1.86
C LEU A 295 19.22 -1.09 -2.16
N GLU A 296 18.23 -0.23 -1.86
CA GLU A 296 18.37 1.23 -2.00
C GLU A 296 19.52 1.78 -1.12
N ALA A 297 19.69 1.25 0.09
CA ALA A 297 20.78 1.66 0.99
C ALA A 297 22.16 1.18 0.50
N LEU A 298 22.24 0.00 -0.12
CA LEU A 298 23.47 -0.50 -0.75
C LEU A 298 23.84 0.32 -2.00
N ALA A 299 22.87 0.60 -2.87
CA ALA A 299 23.09 1.41 -4.07
C ALA A 299 23.55 2.83 -3.76
N GLY A 300 23.06 3.41 -2.64
CA GLY A 300 23.54 4.69 -2.13
C GLY A 300 25.03 4.71 -1.74
N GLY A 301 25.66 3.54 -1.53
CA GLY A 301 27.09 3.41 -1.30
C GLY A 301 27.92 3.18 -2.56
N ASP A 302 27.37 2.46 -3.52
CA ASP A 302 28.06 2.17 -4.78
C ASP A 302 28.10 3.39 -5.73
N ALA A 303 27.26 4.41 -5.51
CA ALA A 303 27.26 5.68 -6.26
C ALA A 303 28.57 6.48 -6.17
N GLY A 304 29.46 6.15 -5.21
CA GLY A 304 30.81 6.69 -5.11
C GLY A 304 31.86 5.98 -5.99
N SER A 305 31.52 4.83 -6.59
CA SER A 305 32.40 4.11 -7.51
C SER A 305 31.96 4.37 -8.96
N ALA A 306 32.76 5.17 -9.67
CA ALA A 306 32.53 5.49 -11.06
C ALA A 306 32.48 4.21 -11.93
N GLY A 307 31.34 3.97 -12.61
CA GLY A 307 31.37 3.33 -13.93
C GLY A 307 30.38 2.21 -14.26
N SER A 308 29.55 1.67 -13.36
CA SER A 308 28.73 0.50 -13.76
C SER A 308 27.46 0.21 -12.94
N ALA A 309 26.91 1.18 -12.21
CA ALA A 309 25.64 1.05 -11.51
C ALA A 309 24.57 1.98 -12.11
N GLU A 310 24.42 1.96 -13.44
CA GLU A 310 23.16 2.40 -14.03
C GLU A 310 22.04 1.55 -13.41
N ASP A 311 21.03 2.25 -12.90
CA ASP A 311 19.87 1.78 -12.14
C ASP A 311 19.15 0.61 -12.82
N THR A 312 19.67 -0.62 -12.63
CA THR A 312 18.95 -1.84 -12.97
C THR A 312 17.91 -2.09 -11.88
N VAL A 313 16.88 -1.25 -11.87
CA VAL A 313 15.67 -1.46 -11.08
C VAL A 313 15.16 -2.85 -11.43
N ASP A 314 15.20 -3.77 -10.46
CA ASP A 314 14.74 -5.13 -10.69
C ASP A 314 13.22 -5.10 -10.93
N VAL A 315 12.85 -5.07 -12.22
CA VAL A 315 11.48 -5.00 -12.72
C VAL A 315 10.65 -6.14 -12.12
N ARG A 316 11.29 -7.27 -11.83
CA ARG A 316 10.66 -8.41 -11.18
C ARG A 316 10.19 -8.07 -9.77
N LEU A 317 11.04 -7.43 -8.96
CA LEU A 317 10.70 -7.02 -7.59
C LEU A 317 9.62 -5.94 -7.59
N LEU A 318 9.63 -5.04 -8.59
CA LEU A 318 8.54 -4.06 -8.76
C LEU A 318 7.21 -4.75 -9.10
N ALA A 319 7.19 -5.62 -10.10
CA ALA A 319 5.99 -6.36 -10.50
C ALA A 319 5.45 -7.26 -9.38
N ALA A 320 6.35 -7.90 -8.61
CA ALA A 320 5.99 -8.66 -7.41
C ALA A 320 5.41 -7.74 -6.33
N GLY A 321 5.99 -6.56 -6.10
CA GLY A 321 5.47 -5.56 -5.17
C GLY A 321 4.08 -5.07 -5.56
N GLU A 322 3.87 -4.75 -6.83
CA GLU A 322 2.57 -4.34 -7.37
C GLU A 322 1.49 -5.42 -7.23
N ALA A 323 1.86 -6.69 -7.44
CA ALA A 323 0.94 -7.80 -7.21
C ALA A 323 0.54 -7.91 -5.73
N LEU A 324 1.48 -7.78 -4.79
CA LEU A 324 1.19 -7.80 -3.36
C LEU A 324 0.42 -6.56 -2.87
N ASP A 325 0.64 -5.40 -3.49
CA ASP A 325 -0.14 -4.20 -3.25
C ASP A 325 -1.60 -4.42 -3.69
N ARG A 326 -1.83 -4.95 -4.90
CA ARG A 326 -3.16 -5.33 -5.38
C ARG A 326 -3.84 -6.38 -4.49
N HIS A 327 -3.10 -7.38 -4.01
CA HIS A 327 -3.62 -8.39 -3.07
C HIS A 327 -4.20 -7.73 -1.81
N ARG A 328 -3.42 -6.88 -1.16
CA ARG A 328 -3.83 -6.21 0.08
C ARG A 328 -5.00 -5.26 -0.15
N ASP A 329 -4.97 -4.49 -1.23
CA ASP A 329 -6.03 -3.53 -1.52
C ASP A 329 -7.35 -4.26 -1.85
N ALA A 330 -7.28 -5.39 -2.57
CA ALA A 330 -8.43 -6.26 -2.82
C ALA A 330 -8.95 -6.91 -1.51
N SER A 331 -8.05 -7.41 -0.66
CA SER A 331 -8.41 -7.99 0.64
C SER A 331 -9.11 -6.98 1.55
N GLU A 332 -8.60 -5.74 1.64
CA GLU A 332 -9.22 -4.69 2.44
C GLU A 332 -10.56 -4.21 1.83
N ALA A 333 -10.66 -4.17 0.50
CA ALA A 333 -11.91 -3.85 -0.19
C ALA A 333 -12.98 -4.93 0.06
N ALA A 334 -12.61 -6.22 0.01
CA ALA A 334 -13.50 -7.33 0.32
C ALA A 334 -14.00 -7.28 1.78
N ALA A 335 -13.12 -6.95 2.73
CA ALA A 335 -13.48 -6.77 4.13
C ALA A 335 -14.43 -5.58 4.32
N ALA A 336 -14.21 -4.46 3.62
CA ALA A 336 -15.11 -3.30 3.66
C ALA A 336 -16.50 -3.63 3.10
N ALA A 337 -16.58 -4.37 1.99
CA ALA A 337 -17.86 -4.83 1.43
C ALA A 337 -18.61 -5.76 2.39
N ALA A 338 -17.91 -6.70 3.03
CA ALA A 338 -18.49 -7.60 4.04
C ALA A 338 -18.98 -6.83 5.28
N GLN A 339 -18.21 -5.85 5.75
CA GLN A 339 -18.61 -5.01 6.88
C GLN A 339 -19.81 -4.13 6.52
N ALA A 340 -19.86 -3.58 5.30
CA ALA A 340 -20.99 -2.83 4.80
C ALA A 340 -22.27 -3.67 4.75
N ALA A 341 -22.17 -4.95 4.39
CA ALA A 341 -23.31 -5.88 4.36
C ALA A 341 -23.90 -6.19 5.75
N ARG A 342 -23.15 -5.92 6.83
CA ARG A 342 -23.62 -6.05 8.22
C ARG A 342 -24.35 -4.81 8.73
N THR A 343 -24.54 -3.78 7.90
CA THR A 343 -25.26 -2.56 8.29
C THR A 343 -26.73 -2.89 8.56
N PRO A 344 -27.31 -2.47 9.70
CA PRO A 344 -28.71 -2.77 10.01
C PRO A 344 -29.67 -2.10 9.02
N ARG A 345 -30.81 -2.74 8.73
CA ARG A 345 -31.90 -2.21 7.88
C ARG A 345 -31.52 -1.93 6.42
N ILE A 346 -30.56 -2.67 5.86
CA ILE A 346 -30.30 -2.65 4.41
C ILE A 346 -31.31 -3.51 3.65
N ALA A 347 -31.64 -3.11 2.42
CA ALA A 347 -32.51 -3.90 1.55
C ALA A 347 -31.83 -5.20 1.10
N PRO A 348 -32.56 -6.32 0.91
CA PRO A 348 -31.97 -7.58 0.47
C PRO A 348 -31.19 -7.48 -0.86
N ALA A 349 -31.68 -6.69 -1.81
CA ALA A 349 -30.98 -6.44 -3.08
C ALA A 349 -29.62 -5.74 -2.89
N THR A 350 -29.50 -4.87 -1.88
CA THR A 350 -28.25 -4.21 -1.51
C THR A 350 -27.27 -5.18 -0.84
N ALA A 351 -27.77 -6.04 0.06
CA ALA A 351 -26.97 -7.09 0.67
C ALA A 351 -26.42 -8.08 -0.38
N TYR A 352 -27.26 -8.46 -1.36
CA TYR A 352 -26.84 -9.29 -2.49
C TYR A 352 -25.73 -8.63 -3.32
N ALA A 353 -25.91 -7.36 -3.70
CA ALA A 353 -24.89 -6.62 -4.46
C ALA A 353 -23.54 -6.53 -3.70
N LEU A 354 -23.58 -6.29 -2.38
CA LEU A 354 -22.38 -6.29 -1.53
C LEU A 354 -21.74 -7.68 -1.43
N GLY A 355 -22.52 -8.75 -1.43
CA GLY A 355 -22.03 -10.13 -1.48
C GLY A 355 -21.31 -10.46 -2.80
N VAL A 356 -21.89 -10.05 -3.94
CA VAL A 356 -21.24 -10.21 -5.25
C VAL A 356 -19.96 -9.39 -5.33
N LEU A 357 -19.97 -8.15 -4.83
CA LEU A 357 -18.79 -7.30 -4.75
C LEU A 357 -17.68 -7.90 -3.88
N HIS A 358 -18.05 -8.48 -2.73
CA HIS A 358 -17.10 -9.20 -1.88
C HIS A 358 -16.47 -10.37 -2.65
N ALA A 359 -17.26 -11.21 -3.32
CA ALA A 359 -16.76 -12.33 -4.10
C ALA A 359 -15.82 -11.89 -5.24
N ASP A 360 -16.18 -10.83 -5.97
CA ASP A 360 -15.34 -10.21 -7.01
C ASP A 360 -13.97 -9.78 -6.47
N GLN A 361 -13.93 -9.06 -5.35
CA GLN A 361 -12.67 -8.64 -4.73
C GLN A 361 -11.83 -9.82 -4.24
N ARG A 362 -12.46 -10.93 -3.86
CA ARG A 362 -11.75 -12.14 -3.44
C ARG A 362 -11.18 -12.92 -4.62
N HIS A 363 -11.84 -12.89 -5.77
CA HIS A 363 -11.21 -13.37 -7.02
C HIS A 363 -10.01 -12.50 -7.42
N GLU A 364 -10.07 -11.18 -7.23
CA GLU A 364 -8.92 -10.29 -7.45
C GLU A 364 -7.76 -10.60 -6.48
N VAL A 365 -8.04 -11.00 -5.24
CA VAL A 365 -7.02 -11.50 -4.29
C VAL A 365 -6.31 -12.73 -4.87
N GLU A 366 -7.04 -13.74 -5.32
CA GLU A 366 -6.44 -14.94 -5.92
C GLU A 366 -5.68 -14.63 -7.22
N ALA A 367 -6.22 -13.75 -8.08
CA ALA A 367 -5.55 -13.28 -9.28
C ALA A 367 -4.23 -12.57 -8.97
N ALA A 368 -4.18 -11.79 -7.88
CA ALA A 368 -2.96 -11.14 -7.41
C ALA A 368 -1.93 -12.14 -6.88
N ARG A 369 -2.35 -13.20 -6.17
CA ARG A 369 -1.48 -14.30 -5.72
C ARG A 369 -0.86 -15.03 -6.91
N TYR A 370 -1.68 -15.34 -7.91
CA TYR A 370 -1.22 -15.94 -9.17
C TYR A 370 -0.22 -15.02 -9.88
N ALA A 371 -0.53 -13.73 -10.03
CA ALA A 371 0.37 -12.75 -10.65
C ALA A 371 1.72 -12.65 -9.92
N PHE A 372 1.71 -12.64 -8.58
CA PHE A 372 2.94 -12.67 -7.78
C PHE A 372 3.76 -13.93 -8.03
N GLN A 373 3.12 -15.11 -8.06
CA GLN A 373 3.81 -16.37 -8.34
C GLN A 373 4.46 -16.36 -9.74
N HIS A 374 3.80 -15.75 -10.73
CA HIS A 374 4.34 -15.62 -12.09
C HIS A 374 5.52 -14.65 -12.16
N SER A 375 5.44 -13.49 -11.50
CA SER A 375 6.56 -12.55 -11.47
C SER A 375 7.74 -13.12 -10.67
N TRP A 376 7.49 -13.79 -9.55
CA TRP A 376 8.53 -14.37 -8.70
C TRP A 376 9.30 -15.53 -9.36
N ARG A 377 8.61 -16.37 -10.16
CA ARG A 377 9.23 -17.50 -10.88
C ARG A 377 9.96 -17.12 -12.16
N LYS A 378 9.66 -15.97 -12.75
CA LYS A 378 10.38 -15.49 -13.94
C LYS A 378 11.83 -15.18 -13.58
N GLU A 379 12.74 -15.56 -14.47
CA GLU A 379 14.15 -15.16 -14.39
C GLU A 379 14.26 -13.63 -14.33
N PRO A 380 15.19 -13.07 -13.53
CA PRO A 380 15.33 -11.63 -13.38
C PRO A 380 15.76 -11.00 -14.71
N ILE A 381 14.84 -10.30 -15.37
CA ILE A 381 15.16 -9.45 -16.52
C ILE A 381 15.66 -8.13 -15.98
N ARG A 382 16.98 -7.92 -16.06
CA ARG A 382 17.59 -6.61 -15.79
C ARG A 382 17.44 -5.76 -17.05
N LEU A 383 16.70 -4.67 -16.96
CA LEU A 383 16.63 -3.68 -18.05
C LEU A 383 17.90 -2.83 -17.99
N PRO A 384 18.59 -2.63 -19.13
CA PRO A 384 19.83 -1.87 -19.19
C PRO A 384 19.66 -0.42 -18.74
#